data_AF-A0A108GZ28-F1
#
_entry.id   AF-A0A108GZ28-F1
#
_cell.length_a   1.000
_cell.length_b   1.000
_cell.length_c   1.000
_cell.angle_alpha   90.00
_cell.angle_beta   90.00
_cell.angle_gamma   90.00
#
_symmetry.space_group_name_H-M   'P 1'
#
loop_
_entity.id
_entity.type
_entity.pdbx_description
1 polymer ?
#
loop_
_entity_poly.entity_id
_entity_poly.type
_entity_poly.pdbx_seq_one_letter_code
_entity_poly.pdbx_strand_id
1 'polypeptide(L)'
;MPTRRPPVSSREDGRSATRRPARDTTAPSAAQRWSQRVTEHSDALDLEPGTFSHDDPDEVAQALKRAAERSTRRKGTPYQSAMSMLNFYINRAGAHLPQDRRDTLERAKQKLREAFGRGS
;
A
#
# COMPACT_ATOMS: atom_id res chain seq x y z
N MET A 1 5.57 -28.27 -67.82
CA MET A 1 6.01 -26.94 -67.34
C MET A 1 5.25 -26.59 -66.07
N PRO A 2 5.85 -26.67 -64.86
CA PRO A 2 5.20 -26.24 -63.62
C PRO A 2 5.59 -24.80 -63.23
N THR A 3 4.57 -23.97 -63.00
CA THR A 3 4.70 -22.61 -62.46
C THR A 3 4.79 -22.65 -60.93
N ARG A 4 5.91 -22.11 -60.42
CA ARG A 4 6.15 -21.40 -59.14
C ARG A 4 5.05 -21.48 -58.05
N ARG A 5 5.44 -22.00 -56.87
CA ARG A 5 5.90 -21.22 -55.69
C ARG A 5 6.39 -22.18 -54.57
N PRO A 6 7.53 -21.88 -53.91
CA PRO A 6 8.10 -22.74 -52.87
C PRO A 6 7.54 -22.45 -51.45
N PRO A 7 7.72 -23.40 -50.50
CA PRO A 7 7.30 -23.31 -49.11
C PRO A 7 8.33 -22.61 -48.20
N VAL A 8 8.01 -22.63 -46.91
CA VAL A 8 8.35 -21.70 -45.82
C VAL A 8 9.75 -21.85 -45.22
N SER A 9 10.15 -20.77 -44.54
CA SER A 9 10.98 -20.65 -43.33
C SER A 9 12.51 -20.75 -43.34
N SER A 10 13.03 -19.76 -42.62
CA SER A 10 14.20 -19.76 -41.74
C SER A 10 15.59 -19.60 -42.35
N ARG A 11 16.22 -18.47 -42.03
CA ARG A 11 17.58 -18.40 -41.46
C ARG A 11 17.81 -17.02 -40.84
N GLU A 12 18.25 -17.07 -39.59
CA GLU A 12 18.66 -15.94 -38.77
C GLU A 12 20.02 -15.38 -39.23
N ASP A 13 20.30 -14.14 -38.79
CA ASP A 13 21.57 -13.60 -38.29
C ASP A 13 21.89 -12.19 -38.80
N GLY A 14 21.87 -11.22 -37.88
CA GLY A 14 22.16 -9.81 -38.14
C GLY A 14 22.31 -8.99 -36.86
N ARG A 15 23.43 -9.21 -36.17
CA ARG A 15 23.94 -8.51 -34.98
C ARG A 15 23.75 -6.99 -35.00
N SER A 16 23.39 -6.39 -33.85
CA SER A 16 24.26 -5.41 -33.17
C SER A 16 23.71 -4.90 -31.84
N ALA A 17 24.65 -4.68 -30.93
CA ALA A 17 24.48 -4.40 -29.52
C ALA A 17 23.80 -3.05 -29.24
N THR A 18 22.94 -3.04 -28.21
CA THR A 18 22.91 -1.95 -27.24
C THR A 18 22.52 -2.54 -25.89
N ARG A 19 23.39 -2.32 -24.89
CA ARG A 19 23.23 -2.68 -23.48
C ARG A 19 21.80 -2.37 -23.00
N ARG A 20 21.09 -3.40 -22.52
CA ARG A 20 19.90 -3.23 -21.69
C ARG A 20 20.39 -2.85 -20.29
N PRO A 21 20.02 -1.69 -19.70
CA PRO A 21 20.11 -1.59 -18.25
C PRO A 21 19.05 -2.54 -17.70
N ALA A 22 19.49 -3.54 -16.93
CA ALA A 22 18.61 -4.27 -16.04
C ALA A 22 17.98 -3.23 -15.11
N ARG A 23 16.72 -2.87 -15.36
CA ARG A 23 15.88 -2.27 -14.34
C ARG A 23 15.32 -3.43 -13.55
N ASP A 24 15.80 -3.59 -12.33
CA ASP A 24 15.11 -4.30 -11.27
C ASP A 24 13.70 -3.73 -11.11
N THR A 25 12.77 -4.19 -11.92
CA THR A 25 11.33 -4.05 -11.66
C THR A 25 10.95 -5.19 -10.73
N THR A 26 11.26 -5.03 -9.44
CA THR A 26 10.46 -5.68 -8.40
C THR A 26 9.04 -5.16 -8.60
N ALA A 27 8.15 -6.02 -9.11
CA ALA A 27 6.73 -5.69 -9.21
C ALA A 27 6.25 -5.24 -7.82
N PRO A 28 5.61 -4.07 -7.68
CA PRO A 28 5.18 -3.60 -6.38
C PRO A 28 4.22 -4.63 -5.79
N SER A 29 4.53 -5.07 -4.58
CA SER A 29 3.68 -6.00 -3.84
C SER A 29 2.26 -5.46 -3.73
N ALA A 30 1.27 -6.34 -3.54
CA ALA A 30 -0.13 -5.93 -3.39
C ALA A 30 -0.33 -4.85 -2.31
N ALA A 31 0.55 -4.81 -1.30
CA ALA A 31 0.62 -3.78 -0.27
C ALA A 31 1.08 -2.40 -0.80
N GLN A 32 2.07 -2.33 -1.69
CA GLN A 32 2.53 -1.07 -2.30
C GLN A 32 1.54 -0.49 -3.30
N ARG A 33 0.86 -1.35 -4.08
CA ARG A 33 -0.23 -0.91 -4.98
C ARG A 33 -1.44 -0.40 -4.21
N TRP A 34 -1.57 -0.82 -2.96
CA TRP A 34 -2.63 -0.39 -2.08
C TRP A 34 -2.30 0.97 -1.45
N SER A 35 -1.11 1.15 -0.86
CA SER A 35 -0.69 2.45 -0.32
C SER A 35 -0.75 3.57 -1.36
N GLN A 36 -0.40 3.28 -2.62
CA GLN A 36 -0.55 4.23 -3.74
C GLN A 36 -2.01 4.65 -4.00
N ARG A 37 -2.95 3.71 -4.08
CA ARG A 37 -4.35 4.01 -4.42
C ARG A 37 -5.07 4.82 -3.33
N VAL A 38 -4.61 4.72 -2.09
CA VAL A 38 -5.10 5.52 -0.96
C VAL A 38 -4.53 6.92 -1.01
N THR A 39 -3.26 7.01 -1.41
CA THR A 39 -2.57 8.27 -1.69
C THR A 39 -3.23 9.06 -2.81
N GLU A 40 -3.78 8.38 -3.82
CA GLU A 40 -4.48 9.04 -4.91
C GLU A 40 -5.92 9.46 -4.59
N HIS A 41 -6.64 8.73 -3.73
CA HIS A 41 -8.10 8.92 -3.62
C HIS A 41 -8.61 9.46 -2.29
N SER A 42 -7.90 9.34 -1.15
CA SER A 42 -8.42 9.78 0.14
C SER A 42 -7.32 10.01 1.16
N ASP A 43 -7.02 11.28 1.46
CA ASP A 43 -6.30 11.73 2.64
C ASP A 43 -5.11 10.86 3.05
N ALA A 44 -4.21 10.51 2.12
CA ALA A 44 -3.02 9.76 2.54
C ALA A 44 -2.19 10.60 3.49
N LEU A 45 -2.22 10.15 4.71
CA LEU A 45 -1.20 10.45 5.68
C LEU A 45 0.10 9.90 5.11
N ASP A 46 1.21 10.63 5.28
CA ASP A 46 2.54 10.08 5.04
C ASP A 46 2.78 9.03 6.14
N LEU A 47 2.27 7.82 5.88
CA LEU A 47 2.41 6.68 6.75
C LEU A 47 3.83 6.15 6.61
N GLU A 48 4.54 6.04 7.73
CA GLU A 48 5.79 5.32 7.72
C GLU A 48 5.54 3.85 7.38
N PRO A 49 6.38 3.25 6.52
CA PRO A 49 6.31 1.82 6.24
C PRO A 49 6.33 1.03 7.55
N GLY A 50 5.34 0.16 7.75
CA GLY A 50 5.25 -0.65 8.97
C GLY A 50 4.39 -0.05 10.09
N THR A 51 3.74 1.10 9.91
CA THR A 51 2.79 1.67 10.89
C THR A 51 1.75 0.65 11.37
N PHE A 52 1.27 -0.21 10.47
CA PHE A 52 0.32 -1.28 10.76
C PHE A 52 0.95 -2.65 10.96
N SER A 53 2.27 -2.71 11.19
CA SER A 53 3.04 -3.94 11.48
C SER A 53 3.38 -4.09 12.97
N HIS A 54 3.22 -3.05 13.78
CA HIS A 54 3.40 -3.08 15.24
C HIS A 54 2.34 -3.93 15.95
N ASP A 55 2.73 -4.87 16.81
CA ASP A 55 1.80 -5.70 17.60
C ASP A 55 1.15 -4.96 18.77
N ASP A 56 1.67 -3.78 19.10
CA ASP A 56 1.17 -2.93 20.17
C ASP A 56 0.10 -1.92 19.64
N PRO A 57 -1.12 -1.90 20.24
CA PRO A 57 -2.18 -0.99 19.80
C PRO A 57 -1.89 0.49 20.07
N ASP A 58 -1.13 0.81 21.11
CA ASP A 58 -0.72 2.18 21.43
C ASP A 58 0.30 2.70 20.42
N GLU A 59 1.25 1.86 19.98
CA GLU A 59 2.22 2.24 18.94
C GLU A 59 1.52 2.56 17.61
N VAL A 60 0.58 1.71 17.18
CA VAL A 60 -0.24 1.95 15.98
C VAL A 60 -1.00 3.26 16.10
N ALA A 61 -1.63 3.52 17.26
CA ALA A 61 -2.40 4.74 17.49
C ALA A 61 -1.52 6.00 17.45
N GLN A 62 -0.36 5.98 18.11
CA GLN A 62 0.58 7.11 18.13
C GLN A 62 1.19 7.38 16.76
N ALA A 63 1.56 6.33 16.01
CA ALA A 63 2.06 6.47 14.65
C ALA A 63 1.01 7.09 13.71
N LEU A 64 -0.24 6.62 13.79
CA LEU A 64 -1.35 7.20 13.03
C LEU A 64 -1.64 8.64 13.40
N LYS A 65 -1.62 8.98 14.69
CA LYS A 65 -1.76 10.36 15.17
C LYS A 65 -0.67 11.26 14.58
N ARG A 66 0.60 10.87 14.69
CA ARG A 66 1.75 11.63 14.14
C ARG A 66 1.64 11.80 12.63
N ALA A 67 1.27 10.75 11.90
CA ALA A 67 1.07 10.82 10.45
C ALA A 67 -0.10 11.75 10.09
N ALA A 68 -1.18 11.69 10.86
CA ALA A 68 -2.35 12.54 10.68
C ALA A 68 -2.06 14.01 10.95
N GLU A 69 -1.31 14.31 12.01
CA GLU A 69 -0.90 15.66 12.39
C GLU A 69 0.06 16.29 11.39
N ARG A 70 1.01 15.51 10.87
CA ARG A 70 2.00 15.97 9.87
C ARG A 70 1.41 16.17 8.49
N SER A 71 0.35 15.46 8.13
CA SER A 71 -0.22 15.56 6.78
C SER A 71 -0.96 16.89 6.58
N THR A 72 -0.50 17.67 5.60
CA THR A 72 -1.14 18.91 5.15
C THR A 72 -2.18 18.70 4.05
N ARG A 73 -2.26 17.48 3.49
CA ARG A 73 -3.14 17.10 2.36
C ARG A 73 -4.51 16.54 2.77
N ARG A 74 -4.79 16.50 4.07
CA ARG A 74 -6.03 15.98 4.66
C ARG A 74 -7.21 16.93 4.43
N LYS A 75 -8.37 16.38 4.08
CA LYS A 75 -9.64 17.11 3.92
C LYS A 75 -10.44 17.26 5.22
N GLY A 76 -10.03 16.55 6.28
CA GLY A 76 -10.72 16.52 7.57
C GLY A 76 -9.82 16.79 8.77
N THR A 77 -10.35 16.55 9.98
CA THR A 77 -9.56 16.65 11.21
C THR A 77 -8.56 15.49 11.33
N PRO A 78 -7.40 15.69 11.98
CA PRO A 78 -6.40 14.64 12.18
C PRO A 78 -6.99 13.32 12.69
N TYR A 79 -7.88 13.39 13.68
CA TYR A 79 -8.56 12.22 14.23
C TYR A 79 -9.40 11.49 13.18
N GLN A 80 -10.20 12.21 12.39
CA GLN A 80 -11.05 11.60 11.36
C GLN A 80 -10.20 10.92 10.27
N SER A 81 -9.09 11.54 9.88
CA SER A 81 -8.15 10.95 8.91
C SER A 81 -7.46 9.70 9.48
N ALA A 82 -7.00 9.75 10.73
CA ALA A 82 -6.38 8.61 11.39
C ALA A 82 -7.35 7.43 11.58
N MET A 83 -8.57 7.71 12.04
CA MET A 83 -9.60 6.70 12.26
C MET A 83 -10.07 6.06 10.95
N SER A 84 -10.26 6.87 9.91
CA SER A 84 -10.60 6.38 8.57
C SER A 84 -9.49 5.49 8.03
N MET A 85 -8.22 5.87 8.21
CA MET A 85 -7.07 5.07 7.79
C MET A 85 -7.02 3.71 8.49
N LEU A 86 -7.27 3.68 9.80
CA LEU A 86 -7.28 2.44 10.58
C LEU A 86 -8.43 1.50 10.17
N ASN A 87 -9.66 2.04 10.07
CA ASN A 87 -10.82 1.27 9.61
C ASN A 87 -10.60 0.71 8.21
N PHE A 88 -10.04 1.54 7.33
CA PHE A 88 -9.74 1.16 5.98
C PHE A 88 -8.69 0.05 5.91
N TYR A 89 -7.65 0.09 6.75
CA TYR A 89 -6.67 -0.99 6.85
C TYR A 89 -7.33 -2.31 7.24
N ILE A 90 -8.15 -2.30 8.29
CA ILE A 90 -8.88 -3.48 8.78
C ILE A 90 -9.80 -4.05 7.69
N ASN A 91 -10.59 -3.18 7.04
CA ASN A 91 -11.55 -3.59 6.02
C ASN A 91 -10.88 -4.21 4.80
N ARG A 92 -9.67 -3.77 4.45
CA ARG A 92 -8.95 -4.26 3.28
C ARG A 92 -8.05 -5.45 3.57
N ALA A 93 -7.46 -5.53 4.75
CA ALA A 93 -6.78 -6.73 5.19
C ALA A 93 -7.79 -7.90 5.31
N GLY A 94 -9.01 -7.61 5.77
CA GLY A 94 -10.17 -8.50 5.68
C GLY A 94 -9.85 -9.93 6.14
N ALA A 95 -10.10 -10.91 5.27
CA ALA A 95 -9.86 -12.33 5.54
C ALA A 95 -8.39 -12.74 5.62
N HIS A 96 -7.45 -11.91 5.16
CA HIS A 96 -6.00 -12.17 5.25
C HIS A 96 -5.39 -11.70 6.57
N LEU A 97 -6.19 -11.10 7.45
CA LEU A 97 -5.75 -10.61 8.75
C LEU A 97 -6.00 -11.70 9.81
N PRO A 98 -4.95 -12.17 10.53
CA PRO A 98 -5.13 -13.05 11.68
C PRO A 98 -6.08 -12.41 12.70
N GLN A 99 -6.89 -13.22 13.39
CA GLN A 99 -7.88 -12.73 14.35
C GLN A 99 -7.23 -11.89 15.46
N ASP A 100 -6.13 -12.37 16.02
CA ASP A 100 -5.37 -11.65 17.06
C ASP A 100 -4.94 -10.25 16.58
N ARG A 101 -4.52 -10.17 15.30
CA ARG A 101 -4.11 -8.90 14.68
C ARG A 101 -5.29 -7.96 14.48
N ARG A 102 -6.45 -8.50 14.11
CA ARG A 102 -7.70 -7.72 14.04
C ARG A 102 -8.04 -7.15 15.41
N ASP A 103 -7.96 -7.96 16.46
CA ASP A 103 -8.26 -7.53 17.81
C ASP A 103 -7.29 -6.45 18.31
N THR A 104 -6.00 -6.55 17.98
CA THR A 104 -5.03 -5.46 18.21
C THR A 104 -5.44 -4.17 17.50
N LEU A 105 -5.83 -4.24 16.22
CA LEU A 105 -6.21 -3.05 15.46
C LEU A 105 -7.55 -2.46 15.92
N GLU A 106 -8.48 -3.28 16.41
CA GLU A 106 -9.69 -2.81 17.08
C GLU A 106 -9.36 -2.10 18.40
N ARG A 107 -8.44 -2.64 19.22
CA ARG A 107 -7.93 -1.96 20.43
C ARG A 107 -7.22 -0.65 20.09
N ALA A 108 -6.48 -0.62 18.99
CA ALA A 108 -5.83 0.59 18.50
C ALA A 108 -6.84 1.71 18.19
N LYS A 109 -8.09 1.40 17.80
CA LYS A 109 -9.14 2.42 17.62
C LYS A 109 -9.44 3.14 18.93
N GLN A 110 -9.51 2.39 20.02
CA GLN A 110 -9.78 2.94 21.34
C GLN A 110 -8.60 3.79 21.81
N LYS A 111 -7.37 3.29 21.68
CA LYS A 111 -6.14 4.05 21.97
C LYS A 111 -6.03 5.32 21.14
N LEU A 112 -6.45 5.28 19.88
CA LEU A 112 -6.48 6.45 19.01
C LEU A 112 -7.48 7.51 19.52
N ARG A 113 -8.65 7.10 20.02
CA ARG A 113 -9.62 8.04 20.62
C ARG A 113 -9.04 8.71 21.86
N GLU A 114 -8.40 7.95 22.74
CA GLU A 114 -7.72 8.45 23.94
C GLU A 114 -6.59 9.42 23.57
N ALA A 115 -5.75 9.06 22.59
CA ALA A 115 -4.63 9.89 22.13
C ALA A 115 -5.06 11.26 21.54
N PHE A 116 -6.31 11.37 21.09
CA PHE A 116 -6.93 12.61 20.60
C PHE A 116 -7.84 13.29 21.64
N GLY A 117 -7.89 12.80 22.88
CA GLY A 117 -8.74 13.35 23.95
C GLY A 117 -10.24 13.20 23.68
N ARG A 118 -10.63 12.23 22.85
CA ARG A 118 -12.03 11.94 22.48
C ARG A 118 -12.59 10.69 23.17
N GLY A 119 -11.77 10.01 23.97
CA GLY A 119 -12.15 8.85 24.76
C GLY A 119 -12.06 9.17 26.24
N SER A 120 -13.23 9.23 26.87
CA SER A 120 -13.46 9.07 28.31
C SER A 120 -14.38 7.87 28.47
#